data_AF-A0A952UU80-F1
#
_entry.id   AF-A0A952UU80-F1
#
_cell.length_a   1.000
_cell.length_b   1.000
_cell.length_c   1.000
_cell.angle_alpha   90.00
_cell.angle_beta   90.00
_cell.angle_gamma   90.00
#
_symmetry.space_group_name_H-M   'P 1'
#
loop_
_entity.id
_entity.type
_entity.pdbx_description
1 polymer ?
#
loop_
_entity_poly.entity_id
_entity_poly.type
_entity_poly.pdbx_seq_one_letter_code
_entity_poly.pdbx_strand_id
1 'polypeptide(L)'
;MPRTTLRAVRSLQPQRSLQSQRSPQPQRSRWLRSRRGRLGLLPAVAALALFTGCQGGAADTQAPAPSSSAPAPNALPAGYTLYGEPLAADVAPIKLATLLENPEGYEGKTVHVEADVRRACSRKGCWMELVEGTTEKPATCRVSFKDYGFFVPTDSQGAHAKLQGVVELKKLTPRFVQHLEEEGATFANKQPDGSATELALVATGVALKK
;
A
#
# COMPACT_ATOMS: atom_id res chain seq x y z
N MET A 1 -47.29 -52.96 -18.68
CA MET A 1 -46.89 -53.23 -17.28
C MET A 1 -45.43 -52.80 -17.09
N PRO A 2 -45.01 -52.25 -15.95
CA PRO A 2 -45.59 -51.13 -15.20
C PRO A 2 -44.68 -49.89 -15.17
N ARG A 3 -45.32 -48.74 -14.96
CA ARG A 3 -44.74 -47.44 -14.63
C ARG A 3 -44.07 -47.52 -13.26
N THR A 4 -42.80 -47.12 -13.17
CA THR A 4 -42.13 -46.94 -11.87
C THR A 4 -42.10 -45.45 -11.55
N THR A 5 -43.06 -45.02 -10.74
CA THR A 5 -43.09 -43.75 -10.04
C THR A 5 -42.10 -43.80 -8.87
N LEU A 6 -41.04 -42.99 -8.89
CA LEU A 6 -40.24 -42.72 -7.70
C LEU A 6 -40.64 -41.37 -7.08
N ARG A 7 -41.12 -41.47 -5.85
CA ARG A 7 -41.57 -40.40 -4.95
C ARG A 7 -40.45 -39.42 -4.62
N ALA A 8 -40.79 -38.14 -4.63
CA ALA A 8 -40.05 -37.07 -3.98
C ALA A 8 -39.96 -37.30 -2.47
N VAL A 9 -38.73 -37.30 -1.93
CA VAL A 9 -38.47 -37.24 -0.48
C VAL A 9 -38.18 -35.78 -0.14
N ARG A 10 -39.22 -35.12 0.36
CA ARG A 10 -39.20 -33.74 0.87
C ARG A 10 -38.53 -33.75 2.23
N SER A 11 -37.23 -33.48 2.27
CA SER A 11 -36.48 -33.32 3.52
C SER A 11 -36.94 -32.06 4.25
N LEU A 12 -37.62 -32.26 5.38
CA LEU A 12 -37.92 -31.25 6.37
C LEU A 12 -36.62 -30.84 7.07
N GLN A 13 -36.15 -29.62 6.82
CA GLN A 13 -35.14 -29.00 7.66
C GLN A 13 -35.82 -28.34 8.88
N PRO A 14 -35.33 -28.58 10.11
CA PRO A 14 -35.80 -27.88 11.29
C PRO A 14 -35.33 -26.43 11.28
N GLN A 15 -36.27 -25.51 11.51
CA GLN A 15 -36.02 -24.09 11.68
C GLN A 15 -35.08 -23.86 12.86
N ARG A 16 -33.85 -23.42 12.56
CA ARG A 16 -32.89 -23.00 13.56
C ARG A 16 -33.28 -21.59 14.01
N SER A 17 -33.78 -21.53 15.24
CA SER A 17 -34.26 -20.34 15.92
C SER A 17 -33.25 -19.19 15.87
N LEU A 18 -33.77 -18.03 15.49
CA LEU A 18 -33.17 -16.72 15.62
C LEU A 18 -32.83 -16.47 17.10
N GLN A 19 -31.59 -16.71 17.51
CA GLN A 19 -31.04 -16.17 18.74
C GLN A 19 -30.07 -15.05 18.39
N SER A 20 -30.67 -13.87 18.32
CA SER A 20 -30.06 -12.54 18.38
C SER A 20 -29.12 -12.48 19.58
N GLN A 21 -27.85 -12.82 19.37
CA GLN A 21 -26.79 -12.55 20.33
C GLN A 21 -26.38 -11.09 20.18
N ARG A 22 -27.07 -10.21 20.92
CA ARG A 22 -26.63 -8.84 21.16
C ARG A 22 -25.34 -8.89 21.97
N SER A 23 -24.21 -8.56 21.34
CA SER A 23 -22.95 -8.35 22.04
C SER A 23 -23.04 -7.13 22.97
N PRO A 24 -22.54 -7.20 24.21
CA PRO A 24 -22.46 -6.05 25.10
C PRO A 24 -21.41 -5.05 24.58
N GLN A 25 -21.82 -3.78 24.48
CA GLN A 25 -20.97 -2.67 24.08
C GLN A 25 -19.87 -2.42 25.12
N PRO A 26 -18.60 -2.19 24.71
CA PRO A 26 -17.56 -1.80 25.64
C PRO A 26 -17.80 -0.38 26.18
N GLN A 27 -17.75 -0.29 27.50
CA GLN A 27 -17.94 0.94 28.26
C GLN A 27 -16.90 1.99 27.90
N ARG A 28 -17.37 3.15 27.43
CA ARG A 28 -16.58 4.35 27.21
C ARG A 28 -16.04 4.85 28.55
N SER A 29 -14.76 4.58 28.82
CA SER A 29 -14.05 5.20 29.93
C SER A 29 -13.89 6.69 29.66
N ARG A 30 -14.75 7.42 30.37
CA ARG A 30 -14.82 8.87 30.51
C ARG A 30 -13.53 9.37 31.17
N TRP A 31 -12.48 9.60 30.37
CA TRP A 31 -11.27 10.24 30.88
C TRP A 31 -11.56 11.70 31.21
N LEU A 32 -11.28 12.00 32.47
CA LEU A 32 -11.53 13.25 33.15
C LEU A 32 -10.76 14.40 32.49
N ARG A 33 -11.55 15.40 32.14
CA ARG A 33 -11.24 16.82 32.13
C ARG A 33 -10.50 17.23 33.42
N SER A 34 -9.44 18.03 33.27
CA SER A 34 -8.97 19.09 34.20
C SER A 34 -7.51 18.99 34.67
N ARG A 35 -6.66 19.83 34.08
CA ARG A 35 -5.64 20.70 34.72
C ARG A 35 -5.44 21.88 33.74
N ARG A 36 -5.97 23.10 33.91
CA ARG A 36 -5.79 24.18 34.92
C ARG A 36 -4.33 24.56 35.23
N GLY A 37 -3.97 25.78 34.81
CA GLY A 37 -2.85 26.62 35.27
C GLY A 37 -1.68 26.65 34.29
N ARG A 38 -1.00 27.77 33.96
CA ARG A 38 -0.94 29.16 34.45
C ARG A 38 -0.45 30.00 33.25
N LEU A 39 -1.08 31.13 32.92
CA LEU A 39 -0.66 32.49 33.31
C LEU A 39 0.86 32.75 33.16
N GLY A 40 1.23 33.49 32.11
CA GLY A 40 2.57 34.04 31.88
C GLY A 40 2.51 35.17 30.85
N LEU A 41 2.46 36.40 31.35
CA LEU A 41 2.45 37.68 30.64
C LEU A 41 3.87 38.06 30.16
N LEU A 42 3.98 38.51 28.89
CA LEU A 42 4.85 39.60 28.33
C LEU A 42 6.39 39.50 28.48
N PRO A 43 7.21 40.24 27.68
CA PRO A 43 6.88 41.31 26.72
C PRO A 43 7.47 41.17 25.30
N ALA A 44 6.95 42.03 24.42
CA ALA A 44 7.50 42.38 23.12
C ALA A 44 8.86 43.08 23.23
N VAL A 45 9.78 42.75 22.31
CA VAL A 45 10.93 43.59 21.98
C VAL A 45 10.89 43.82 20.47
N ALA A 46 10.47 45.03 20.10
CA ALA A 46 10.63 45.58 18.78
C ALA A 46 12.09 46.04 18.62
N ALA A 47 12.77 45.57 17.58
CA ALA A 47 14.02 46.16 17.11
C ALA A 47 13.89 46.44 15.61
N LEU A 48 13.63 47.71 15.33
CA LEU A 48 13.62 48.37 14.04
C LEU A 48 15.08 48.60 13.61
N ALA A 49 15.50 48.09 12.46
CA ALA A 49 16.71 48.53 11.79
C ALA A 49 16.45 48.73 10.29
N LEU A 50 16.50 50.00 9.91
CA LEU A 50 16.40 50.55 8.57
C LEU A 50 17.69 50.26 7.80
N PHE A 51 17.58 49.72 6.59
CA PHE A 51 18.55 49.94 5.52
C PHE A 51 17.79 50.06 4.17
N THR A 52 17.51 51.31 3.81
CA THR A 52 17.67 51.87 2.45
C THR A 52 19.01 51.38 1.86
N GLY A 53 19.18 50.92 0.62
CA GLY A 53 18.47 51.03 -0.65
C GLY A 53 19.51 51.35 -1.73
N CYS A 54 19.59 50.60 -2.83
CA CYS A 54 20.20 51.07 -4.09
C CYS A 54 19.78 50.20 -5.28
N GLN A 55 19.16 50.84 -6.29
CA GLN A 55 18.76 50.30 -7.58
C GLN A 55 19.94 50.23 -8.55
N GLY A 56 19.91 49.29 -9.50
CA GLY A 56 20.72 49.38 -10.72
C GLY A 56 20.65 48.18 -11.66
N GLY A 57 19.85 48.30 -12.72
CA GLY A 57 20.23 47.93 -14.10
C GLY A 57 20.16 46.46 -14.53
N ALA A 58 19.22 46.16 -15.42
CA ALA A 58 19.20 44.99 -16.30
C ALA A 58 20.20 45.18 -17.47
N ALA A 59 20.86 44.09 -17.91
CA ALA A 59 21.10 43.76 -19.32
C ALA A 59 21.82 42.41 -19.46
N ASP A 60 21.20 41.55 -20.27
CA ASP A 60 21.63 40.26 -20.80
C ASP A 60 23.08 40.14 -21.26
N THR A 61 23.69 38.99 -20.97
CA THR A 61 24.43 38.18 -21.96
C THR A 61 24.49 36.74 -21.45
N GLN A 62 23.47 35.95 -21.76
CA GLN A 62 23.50 34.50 -21.60
C GLN A 62 24.06 33.87 -22.89
N ALA A 63 25.34 33.48 -22.84
CA ALA A 63 25.88 32.56 -23.83
C ALA A 63 25.22 31.18 -23.64
N PRO A 64 24.80 30.48 -24.72
CA PRO A 64 24.17 29.18 -24.59
C PRO A 64 25.24 28.12 -24.29
N ALA A 65 25.21 27.56 -23.08
CA ALA A 65 25.89 26.31 -22.78
C ALA A 65 25.09 25.15 -23.41
N PRO A 66 25.75 24.15 -24.03
CA PRO A 66 25.07 23.07 -24.73
C PRO A 66 24.28 22.19 -23.76
N SER A 67 22.98 22.09 -24.01
CA SER A 67 22.07 21.12 -23.40
C SER A 67 22.51 19.70 -23.75
N SER A 68 23.23 19.07 -22.83
CA SER A 68 23.36 17.61 -22.77
C SER A 68 22.51 17.12 -21.61
N SER A 69 21.22 16.93 -21.87
CA SER A 69 20.26 16.35 -20.91
C SER A 69 20.23 14.84 -21.07
N ALA A 70 21.24 14.15 -20.55
CA ALA A 70 21.04 12.77 -20.09
C ALA A 70 20.31 12.86 -18.74
N PRO A 71 19.15 12.20 -18.56
CA PRO A 71 18.47 12.22 -17.27
C PRO A 71 19.37 11.59 -16.21
N ALA A 72 19.51 12.27 -15.06
CA ALA A 72 20.12 11.67 -13.89
C ALA A 72 19.38 10.36 -13.56
N PRO A 73 20.08 9.27 -13.21
CA PRO A 73 19.47 7.95 -12.97
C PRO A 73 18.46 7.91 -11.81
N ASN A 74 18.25 9.04 -11.13
CA ASN A 74 17.64 9.17 -9.82
C ASN A 74 16.41 10.09 -9.80
N ALA A 75 16.02 10.66 -10.95
CA ALA A 75 14.80 11.44 -11.08
C ALA A 75 13.65 10.51 -11.48
N LEU A 76 12.52 10.60 -10.77
CA LEU A 76 11.28 9.96 -11.17
C LEU A 76 10.96 10.31 -12.63
N PRO A 77 10.84 9.32 -13.53
CA PRO A 77 10.61 9.60 -14.94
C PRO A 77 9.27 10.34 -15.12
N ALA A 78 9.19 11.13 -16.18
CA ALA A 78 8.00 11.91 -16.48
C ALA A 78 6.74 11.02 -16.57
N GLY A 79 5.63 11.50 -16.00
CA GLY A 79 4.34 10.80 -15.98
C GLY A 79 4.08 9.96 -14.72
N TYR A 80 5.03 9.88 -13.79
CA TYR A 80 4.78 9.29 -12.47
C TYR A 80 4.28 10.31 -11.47
N THR A 81 3.32 9.90 -10.64
CA THR A 81 2.90 10.62 -9.43
C THR A 81 3.45 9.90 -8.21
N LEU A 82 4.20 10.60 -7.37
CA LEU A 82 4.79 10.06 -6.14
C LEU A 82 3.82 10.19 -4.95
N TYR A 83 3.76 9.14 -4.15
CA TYR A 83 3.03 9.03 -2.89
C TYR A 83 3.99 8.54 -1.80
N GLY A 84 3.96 9.16 -0.63
CA GLY A 84 4.88 8.82 0.47
C GLY A 84 6.25 9.48 0.31
N GLU A 85 7.29 8.78 0.75
CA GLU A 85 8.67 9.24 0.70
C GLU A 85 9.27 9.14 -0.72
N PRO A 86 10.29 9.96 -1.08
CA PRO A 86 11.05 9.78 -2.31
C PRO A 86 11.67 8.40 -2.42
N LEU A 87 11.66 7.83 -3.63
CA LEU A 87 12.36 6.57 -3.91
C LEU A 87 13.86 6.83 -3.93
N ALA A 88 14.60 6.14 -3.07
CA ALA A 88 16.04 6.27 -2.96
C ALA A 88 16.72 5.58 -4.15
N ALA A 89 17.73 6.22 -4.71
CA ALA A 89 18.35 5.77 -5.95
C ALA A 89 19.53 4.81 -5.77
N ASP A 90 19.97 4.62 -4.53
CA ASP A 90 21.01 3.67 -4.14
C ASP A 90 20.50 2.23 -4.04
N VAL A 91 19.17 2.03 -4.05
CA VAL A 91 18.54 0.71 -4.06
C VAL A 91 18.22 0.30 -5.50
N ALA A 92 18.96 -0.69 -6.02
CA ALA A 92 18.75 -1.22 -7.36
C ALA A 92 17.35 -1.89 -7.51
N PRO A 93 16.67 -1.73 -8.66
CA PRO A 93 15.39 -2.37 -8.91
C PRO A 93 15.52 -3.90 -8.99
N ILE A 94 14.58 -4.61 -8.37
CA ILE A 94 14.45 -6.07 -8.41
C ILE A 94 13.08 -6.40 -9.01
N LYS A 95 13.03 -7.44 -9.84
CA LYS A 95 11.78 -7.94 -10.41
C LYS A 95 10.91 -8.56 -9.34
N LEU A 96 9.60 -8.38 -9.46
CA LEU A 96 8.66 -8.96 -8.51
C LEU A 96 8.73 -10.50 -8.52
N ALA A 97 8.90 -11.13 -9.69
CA ALA A 97 9.09 -12.57 -9.80
C ALA A 97 10.26 -13.09 -8.96
N THR A 98 11.38 -12.36 -8.93
CA THR A 98 12.56 -12.77 -8.13
C THR A 98 12.25 -12.77 -6.63
N LEU A 99 11.46 -11.80 -6.14
CA LEU A 99 11.02 -11.79 -4.75
C LEU A 99 10.02 -12.91 -4.44
N LEU A 100 9.14 -13.24 -5.39
CA LEU A 100 8.15 -14.31 -5.23
C LEU A 100 8.80 -15.71 -5.25
N GLU A 101 9.87 -15.90 -6.01
CA GLU A 101 10.64 -17.15 -6.09
C GLU A 101 11.50 -17.38 -4.86
N ASN A 102 12.11 -16.33 -4.29
CA ASN A 102 12.98 -16.44 -3.11
C ASN A 102 12.65 -15.38 -2.04
N PRO A 103 11.46 -15.42 -1.42
CA PRO A 103 11.03 -14.40 -0.47
C PRO A 103 11.88 -14.35 0.80
N GLU A 104 12.35 -15.51 1.29
CA GLU A 104 13.17 -15.61 2.50
C GLU A 104 14.54 -14.93 2.35
N GLY A 105 15.10 -14.92 1.14
CA GLY A 105 16.35 -14.21 0.85
C GLY A 105 16.26 -12.70 1.02
N TYR A 106 15.06 -12.13 1.10
CA TYR A 106 14.84 -10.69 1.20
C TYR A 106 14.11 -10.25 2.47
N GLU A 107 13.67 -11.16 3.34
CA GLU A 107 12.95 -10.81 4.57
C GLU A 107 13.70 -9.74 5.39
N GLY A 108 12.98 -8.68 5.78
CA GLY A 108 13.52 -7.54 6.53
C GLY A 108 14.40 -6.58 5.71
N LYS A 109 14.70 -6.88 4.43
CA LYS A 109 15.47 -6.00 3.56
C LYS A 109 14.57 -4.97 2.90
N THR A 110 15.15 -3.79 2.66
CA THR A 110 14.55 -2.78 1.81
C THR A 110 14.84 -3.11 0.35
N VAL A 111 13.80 -3.12 -0.48
CA VAL A 111 13.87 -3.44 -1.91
C VAL A 111 13.19 -2.35 -2.73
N HIS A 112 13.64 -2.16 -3.97
CA HIS A 112 12.97 -1.37 -4.98
C HIS A 112 12.32 -2.33 -5.98
N VAL A 113 11.00 -2.22 -6.17
CA VAL A 113 10.22 -3.09 -7.05
C VAL A 113 9.47 -2.27 -8.09
N GLU A 114 9.46 -2.76 -9.33
CA GLU A 114 8.62 -2.25 -10.41
C GLU A 114 7.65 -3.35 -10.85
N ALA A 115 6.35 -3.07 -10.87
CA ALA A 115 5.30 -4.04 -11.19
C ALA A 115 3.97 -3.34 -11.53
N ASP A 116 3.00 -4.10 -12.05
CA ASP A 116 1.68 -3.56 -12.34
C ASP A 116 0.74 -3.71 -11.13
N VAL A 117 -0.13 -2.71 -10.93
CA VAL A 117 -1.15 -2.74 -9.88
C VAL A 117 -2.32 -3.60 -10.35
N ARG A 118 -2.49 -4.78 -9.74
CA ARG A 118 -3.64 -5.65 -9.98
C ARG A 118 -4.91 -5.06 -9.41
N ARG A 119 -4.83 -4.55 -8.18
CA ARG A 119 -5.95 -3.90 -7.48
C ARG A 119 -5.45 -3.04 -6.32
N ALA A 120 -6.28 -2.07 -5.94
CA ALA A 120 -6.09 -1.28 -4.74
C ALA A 120 -7.30 -1.45 -3.81
N CYS A 121 -7.12 -1.12 -2.53
CA CYS A 121 -8.24 -1.06 -1.59
C CYS A 121 -9.31 -0.07 -2.08
N SER A 122 -10.46 -0.56 -2.53
CA SER A 122 -11.56 0.26 -3.05
C SER A 122 -12.13 1.26 -2.06
N ARG A 123 -11.90 1.04 -0.75
CA ARG A 123 -12.44 1.91 0.30
C ARG A 123 -11.64 3.19 0.47
N LYS A 124 -10.31 3.09 0.54
CA LYS A 124 -9.43 4.19 0.95
C LYS A 124 -8.05 4.17 0.28
N GLY A 125 -7.74 3.16 -0.52
CA GLY A 125 -6.41 3.02 -1.13
C GLY A 125 -5.30 2.85 -0.10
N CYS A 126 -5.57 2.17 1.02
CA CYS A 126 -4.58 1.96 2.10
C CYS A 126 -3.71 0.70 1.94
N TRP A 127 -3.96 -0.07 0.89
CA TRP A 127 -3.12 -1.16 0.42
C TRP A 127 -3.35 -1.31 -1.08
N MET A 128 -2.39 -1.93 -1.75
CA MET A 128 -2.51 -2.36 -3.14
C MET A 128 -1.88 -3.74 -3.31
N GLU A 129 -2.10 -4.34 -4.47
CA GLU A 129 -1.60 -5.67 -4.77
C GLU A 129 -0.92 -5.62 -6.13
N LEU A 130 0.33 -6.06 -6.14
CA LEU A 130 1.17 -6.06 -7.32
C LEU A 130 1.17 -7.40 -8.00
N VAL A 131 1.34 -7.35 -9.31
CA VAL A 131 1.43 -8.49 -10.19
C VAL A 131 2.49 -8.24 -11.26
N GLU A 132 3.13 -9.31 -11.71
CA GLU A 132 4.04 -9.27 -12.86
C GLU A 132 3.58 -10.32 -13.88
N GLY A 133 3.40 -9.88 -15.13
CA GLY A 133 2.94 -10.71 -16.24
C GLY A 133 1.42 -10.88 -16.35
N THR A 134 1.00 -11.55 -17.42
CA THR A 134 -0.41 -11.65 -17.86
C THR A 134 -0.94 -13.09 -17.80
N THR A 135 -0.49 -13.90 -16.84
CA THR A 135 -1.00 -15.27 -16.68
C THR A 135 -2.41 -15.24 -16.08
N GLU A 136 -3.19 -16.32 -16.27
CA GLU A 136 -4.57 -16.39 -15.74
C GLU A 136 -4.63 -16.41 -14.21
N LYS A 137 -3.55 -16.86 -13.55
CA LYS A 137 -3.39 -16.92 -12.08
C LYS A 137 -1.97 -16.52 -11.68
N PRO A 138 -1.59 -15.25 -11.87
CA PRO A 138 -0.25 -14.80 -11.53
C PRO A 138 -0.13 -14.73 -10.01
N ALA A 139 1.02 -15.12 -9.45
CA ALA A 139 1.31 -14.89 -8.05
C ALA A 139 1.30 -13.37 -7.76
N THR A 140 0.84 -13.00 -6.58
CA THR A 140 0.66 -11.58 -6.23
C THR A 140 1.40 -11.23 -4.96
N CYS A 141 1.74 -9.94 -4.83
CA CYS A 141 2.35 -9.41 -3.62
C CYS A 141 1.49 -8.30 -3.04
N ARG A 142 1.18 -8.42 -1.75
CA ARG A 142 0.41 -7.43 -1.01
C ARG A 142 1.32 -6.29 -0.58
N VAL A 143 0.96 -5.07 -0.93
CA VAL A 143 1.67 -3.85 -0.51
C VAL A 143 0.80 -3.07 0.47
N SER A 144 1.38 -2.75 1.62
CA SER A 144 0.81 -1.82 2.60
C SER A 144 1.74 -0.62 2.77
N PHE A 145 1.22 0.47 3.32
CA PHE A 145 1.97 1.72 3.45
C PHE A 145 2.42 1.91 4.89
N LYS A 146 3.71 2.23 5.06
CA LYS A 146 4.35 2.39 6.37
C LYS A 146 3.55 3.37 7.23
N ASP A 147 3.30 2.97 8.48
CA ASP A 147 2.60 3.75 9.50
C ASP A 147 1.23 4.31 9.09
N TYR A 148 0.60 3.72 8.05
CA TYR A 148 -0.63 4.25 7.46
C TYR A 148 -0.46 5.73 7.00
N GLY A 149 0.77 6.11 6.61
CA GLY A 149 1.18 7.50 6.42
C GLY A 149 0.72 8.13 5.09
N PHE A 150 0.37 7.32 4.09
CA PHE A 150 -0.13 7.78 2.81
C PHE A 150 -1.05 6.75 2.14
N PHE A 151 -1.79 7.19 1.12
CA PHE A 151 -2.71 6.37 0.35
C PHE A 151 -2.53 6.60 -1.14
N VAL A 152 -2.78 5.56 -1.92
CA VAL A 152 -2.83 5.63 -3.38
C VAL A 152 -4.28 5.83 -3.85
N PRO A 153 -4.53 6.31 -5.08
CA PRO A 153 -5.88 6.38 -5.62
C PRO A 153 -6.58 5.02 -5.63
N THR A 154 -7.88 4.99 -5.31
CA THR A 154 -8.66 3.75 -5.26
C THR A 154 -8.84 3.10 -6.65
N ASP A 155 -8.65 3.89 -7.70
CA ASP A 155 -8.74 3.52 -9.11
C ASP A 155 -7.35 3.29 -9.74
N SER A 156 -6.36 2.87 -8.94
CA SER A 156 -4.98 2.60 -9.40
C SER A 156 -4.81 1.30 -10.16
N GLN A 157 -5.87 0.50 -10.36
CA GLN A 157 -5.78 -0.74 -11.12
C GLN A 157 -5.26 -0.49 -12.54
N GLY A 158 -4.31 -1.30 -12.98
CA GLY A 158 -3.64 -1.18 -14.28
C GLY A 158 -2.54 -0.12 -14.33
N ALA A 159 -2.34 0.66 -13.27
CA ALA A 159 -1.21 1.57 -13.19
C ALA A 159 0.10 0.79 -13.06
N HIS A 160 1.16 1.31 -13.67
CA HIS A 160 2.51 0.81 -13.47
C HIS A 160 3.11 1.46 -12.22
N ALA A 161 3.53 0.64 -11.26
CA ALA A 161 4.04 1.07 -9.97
C ALA A 161 5.56 0.88 -9.86
N LYS A 162 6.24 1.90 -9.32
CA LYS A 162 7.60 1.79 -8.77
C LYS A 162 7.51 2.05 -7.28
N LEU A 163 8.08 1.19 -6.45
CA LEU A 163 8.02 1.39 -5.01
C LEU A 163 9.30 0.97 -4.32
N GLN A 164 9.50 1.52 -3.13
CA GLN A 164 10.52 1.09 -2.20
C GLN A 164 9.87 0.73 -0.88
N GLY A 165 10.27 -0.41 -0.32
CA GLY A 165 9.67 -0.93 0.91
C GLY A 165 10.43 -2.07 1.53
N VAL A 166 10.06 -2.41 2.76
CA VAL A 166 10.61 -3.54 3.51
C VAL A 166 9.82 -4.81 3.18
N VAL A 167 10.53 -5.91 2.94
CA VAL A 167 9.92 -7.23 2.74
C VAL A 167 9.51 -7.84 4.08
N GLU A 168 8.26 -8.27 4.18
CA GLU A 168 7.71 -9.02 5.31
C GLU A 168 7.14 -10.36 4.83
N LEU A 169 7.39 -11.43 5.59
CA LEU A 169 6.78 -12.73 5.35
C LEU A 169 5.70 -13.01 6.38
N LYS A 170 4.48 -13.27 5.90
CA LYS A 170 3.33 -13.54 6.75
C LYS A 170 2.92 -15.00 6.63
N LYS A 171 3.00 -15.73 7.73
CA LYS A 171 2.43 -17.09 7.82
C LYS A 171 0.92 -17.00 7.93
N LEU A 172 0.22 -17.51 6.94
CA LEU A 172 -1.23 -17.51 6.86
C LEU A 172 -1.78 -18.88 7.21
N THR A 173 -2.80 -18.91 8.06
CA THR A 173 -3.52 -20.16 8.37
C THR A 173 -4.33 -20.65 7.16
N PRO A 174 -4.61 -21.96 7.03
CA PRO A 174 -5.36 -22.50 5.89
C PRO A 174 -6.72 -21.81 5.67
N ARG A 175 -7.42 -21.50 6.77
CA ARG A 175 -8.70 -20.77 6.73
C ARG A 175 -8.54 -19.37 6.14
N PHE A 176 -7.46 -18.68 6.48
CA PHE A 176 -7.22 -17.31 6.00
C PHE A 176 -6.75 -17.30 4.54
N VAL A 177 -5.92 -18.28 4.15
CA VAL A 177 -5.56 -18.51 2.75
C VAL A 177 -6.81 -18.72 1.90
N GLN A 178 -7.73 -19.60 2.33
CA GLN A 178 -8.99 -19.84 1.62
C GLN A 178 -9.81 -18.56 1.45
N HIS A 179 -9.95 -17.75 2.50
CA HIS A 179 -10.66 -16.48 2.43
C HIS A 179 -10.04 -15.52 1.40
N LEU A 180 -8.70 -15.40 1.38
CA LEU A 180 -8.02 -14.54 0.42
C LEU A 180 -8.12 -15.08 -1.02
N GLU A 181 -8.09 -16.40 -1.22
CA GLU A 181 -8.30 -17.03 -2.53
C GLU A 181 -9.74 -16.82 -3.05
N GLU A 182 -10.75 -16.82 -2.18
CA GLU A 182 -12.13 -16.45 -2.53
C GLU A 182 -12.23 -14.97 -2.94
N GLU A 183 -11.36 -14.11 -2.39
CA GLU A 183 -11.19 -12.73 -2.84
C GLU A 183 -10.30 -12.62 -4.10
N GLY A 184 -9.80 -13.73 -4.64
CA GLY A 184 -8.97 -13.79 -5.86
C GLY A 184 -7.46 -13.71 -5.64
N ALA A 185 -6.95 -13.80 -4.41
CA ALA A 185 -5.51 -13.92 -4.15
C ALA A 185 -4.96 -15.25 -4.64
N THR A 186 -3.65 -15.26 -4.90
CA THR A 186 -2.90 -16.41 -5.41
C THR A 186 -1.58 -16.49 -4.67
N PHE A 187 -1.25 -17.67 -4.14
CA PHE A 187 -0.06 -17.89 -3.33
C PHE A 187 0.91 -18.80 -4.07
N ALA A 188 2.15 -18.33 -4.29
CA ALA A 188 3.20 -19.15 -4.88
C ALA A 188 3.65 -20.28 -3.92
N ASN A 189 3.71 -19.99 -2.62
CA ASN A 189 4.29 -20.86 -1.59
C ASN A 189 3.21 -21.43 -0.65
N LYS A 190 2.20 -22.10 -1.22
CA LYS A 190 1.15 -22.79 -0.46
C LYS A 190 1.62 -24.18 -0.01
N GLN A 191 1.45 -24.48 1.26
CA GLN A 191 1.83 -25.74 1.91
C GLN A 191 0.74 -26.81 1.73
N PRO A 192 1.08 -28.11 1.87
CA PRO A 192 0.11 -29.20 1.74
C PRO A 192 -1.04 -29.17 2.76
N ASP A 193 -0.83 -28.56 3.93
CA ASP A 193 -1.86 -28.36 4.95
C ASP A 193 -2.83 -27.20 4.62
N GLY A 194 -2.61 -26.51 3.50
CA GLY A 194 -3.37 -25.37 3.02
C GLY A 194 -2.90 -24.02 3.56
N SER A 195 -1.93 -23.99 4.47
CA SER A 195 -1.29 -22.75 4.92
C SER A 195 -0.43 -22.16 3.80
N ALA A 196 -0.06 -20.88 3.90
CA ALA A 196 0.83 -20.25 2.92
C ALA A 196 1.69 -19.19 3.57
N THR A 197 2.88 -18.98 3.01
CA THR A 197 3.68 -17.79 3.32
C THR A 197 3.35 -16.72 2.29
N GLU A 198 2.77 -15.61 2.73
CA GLU A 198 2.49 -14.43 1.91
C GLU A 198 3.70 -13.50 1.91
N LEU A 199 4.17 -13.15 0.70
CA LEU A 199 5.11 -12.06 0.49
C LEU A 199 4.35 -10.73 0.59
N ALA A 200 4.67 -9.95 1.61
CA ALA A 200 4.16 -8.60 1.80
C ALA A 200 5.28 -7.56 1.71
N LEU A 201 4.93 -6.37 1.23
CA LEU A 201 5.82 -5.21 1.21
C LEU A 201 5.21 -4.09 2.06
N VAL A 202 6.02 -3.50 2.92
CA VAL A 202 5.68 -2.26 3.65
C VAL A 202 6.41 -1.11 2.97
N ALA A 203 5.70 -0.42 2.09
CA ALA A 203 6.25 0.64 1.26
C ALA A 203 6.40 1.95 2.05
N THR A 204 7.56 2.58 1.92
CA THR A 204 7.83 3.96 2.37
C THR A 204 7.43 4.98 1.32
N GLY A 205 7.54 4.60 0.04
CA GLY A 205 7.17 5.43 -1.10
C GLY A 205 6.68 4.58 -2.28
N VAL A 206 5.73 5.12 -3.04
CA VAL A 206 5.17 4.52 -4.24
C VAL A 206 5.00 5.60 -5.30
N ALA A 207 5.49 5.35 -6.50
CA ALA A 207 5.22 6.15 -7.67
C ALA A 207 4.34 5.38 -8.64
N LEU A 208 3.25 6.00 -9.09
CA LEU A 208 2.30 5.40 -10.03
C LEU A 208 2.27 6.16 -11.35
N LYS A 209 2.23 5.41 -12.45
CA LYS A 209 1.98 5.93 -13.80
C LYS A 209 0.77 5.21 -14.39
N LYS A 210 -0.24 5.96 -14.81
CA LYS A 210 -1.40 5.44 -15.54
C LYS A 210 -1.20 5.61 -17.04
#